data_AF-A0A9P4RAT5-F1
#
_entry.id   AF-A0A9P4RAT5-F1
#
_cell.length_a   1.000
_cell.length_b   1.000
_cell.length_c   1.000
_cell.angle_alpha   90.00
_cell.angle_beta   90.00
_cell.angle_gamma   90.00
#
_symmetry.space_group_name_H-M   'P 1'
#
loop_
_entity.id
_entity.type
_entity.pdbx_description
1 polymer ?
#
loop_
_entity_poly.entity_id
_entity_poly.type
_entity_poly.pdbx_seq_one_letter_code
_entity_poly.pdbx_strand_id
1 'polypeptide(L)'
;MRPSQMPIPRIQLVRQILRPPAAYPPKPSIPRPFSHRPPRFLVSHATPRPQLPFLSPISESLSSGHYRLAHFITISDRSKKFIKDTAKQTVKWTAIIWVFTTCFSIASMGFLSERQERAFPSPHEWSLYTRIKFRRGKWYEVPENDEEYGFTNWAKLYAEYAHALRRLENPSKDGHGIKELDEGEFVLPDGSKAGLDLKGFDFTEKSEEWRQGYWEVLMGMGRAAERTEGWVTDRRKRSFWTNEFVESPSNPRPKAPPPGTPPVPPKEKQIPISEPAETFWLRILTSKGFTTSQRMEAALAYGDHLSYKKLSDSAEEMYRWALDIAISGLPPSAQKASIDQKTAVLNAKAPKETITQSIVQAATSLAIHFASKGDISSALPIFVSVLRARLSADLSPNTQSSRRFDSSITATLMGMLTFSEAPYPPLPPTGNEPLLRSPEDMCDEAALKNYIGEILFTTAGSSISQRTQALNWIREAVSNAKAAQSIDSISAELTRKRKCQVCEEVGLENWGKIMTFLAADAKEQLDRVHSGGLTGKIGKIWGTKELEQKAQDLEDEEWGVMMRLSKLRKKMLTEDWDDRERKFGRIFVF
;
A
#
# COMPACT_ATOMS: atom_id res chain seq x y z
N MET A 1 36.00 39.00 20.69
CA MET A 1 36.37 37.73 21.33
C MET A 1 36.63 36.70 20.23
N ARG A 2 37.78 36.04 20.27
CA ARG A 2 38.32 35.19 19.18
C ARG A 2 37.53 33.88 19.01
N PRO A 3 37.37 33.37 17.78
CA PRO A 3 36.72 32.08 17.51
C PRO A 3 37.72 30.91 17.60
N SER A 4 37.34 29.84 18.29
CA SER A 4 38.09 28.58 18.37
C SER A 4 37.57 27.58 17.32
N GLN A 5 38.43 27.24 16.37
CA GLN A 5 38.23 26.19 15.36
C GLN A 5 38.63 24.82 15.96
N MET A 6 37.80 23.79 15.75
CA MET A 6 38.16 22.39 16.05
C MET A 6 38.59 21.67 14.76
N PRO A 7 39.73 20.93 14.77
CA PRO A 7 40.26 20.26 13.59
C PRO A 7 39.89 18.78 13.47
N ILE A 8 39.92 18.33 12.22
CA ILE A 8 39.72 16.99 11.66
C ILE A 8 40.81 16.00 12.15
N PRO A 9 40.49 14.74 12.49
CA PRO A 9 41.51 13.75 12.82
C PRO A 9 42.11 13.08 11.57
N ARG A 10 43.44 13.11 11.51
CA ARG A 10 44.30 12.52 10.47
C ARG A 10 45.03 11.30 11.04
N ILE A 11 45.20 10.31 10.16
CA ILE A 11 45.88 9.00 10.27
C ILE A 11 47.12 8.99 11.18
N GLN A 12 47.20 8.00 12.09
CA GLN A 12 48.40 7.70 12.87
C GLN A 12 49.12 6.45 12.32
N LEU A 13 50.35 6.66 11.86
CA LEU A 13 51.33 5.63 11.50
C LEU A 13 52.02 5.11 12.77
N VAL A 14 52.05 3.80 12.96
CA VAL A 14 52.82 3.16 14.03
C VAL A 14 54.30 3.12 13.65
N ARG A 15 55.12 3.76 14.50
CA ARG A 15 56.58 3.80 14.44
C ARG A 15 57.21 2.44 14.73
N GLN A 16 58.07 1.98 13.82
CA GLN A 16 59.09 0.96 14.08
C GLN A 16 60.18 1.51 15.01
N ILE A 17 60.60 0.68 15.98
CA ILE A 17 61.83 0.86 16.76
C ILE A 17 62.86 -0.15 16.26
N LEU A 18 64.06 0.36 15.97
CA LEU A 18 65.27 -0.35 15.56
C LEU A 18 65.91 -1.10 16.74
N ARG A 19 66.33 -2.36 16.52
CA ARG A 19 67.49 -2.96 17.22
C ARG A 19 68.22 -3.99 16.33
N PRO A 20 69.56 -4.10 16.39
CA PRO A 20 70.40 -4.62 15.30
C PRO A 20 71.01 -6.00 15.68
N PRO A 21 72.09 -6.52 15.03
CA PRO A 21 72.05 -7.77 14.29
C PRO A 21 72.82 -8.91 14.97
N ALA A 22 72.37 -10.15 14.80
CA ALA A 22 73.18 -11.32 15.08
C ALA A 22 73.18 -12.24 13.85
N ALA A 23 74.39 -12.51 13.39
CA ALA A 23 74.76 -13.17 12.16
C ALA A 23 74.32 -14.64 12.08
N TYR A 24 73.75 -15.04 10.95
CA TYR A 24 73.97 -16.38 10.36
C TYR A 24 73.92 -16.30 8.81
N PRO A 25 74.72 -17.13 8.11
CA PRO A 25 75.16 -16.95 6.72
C PRO A 25 74.08 -17.28 5.65
N PRO A 26 74.28 -16.82 4.40
CA PRO A 26 73.24 -16.80 3.37
C PRO A 26 72.94 -18.21 2.83
N LYS A 27 71.67 -18.62 2.90
CA LYS A 27 71.15 -19.73 2.08
C LYS A 27 70.72 -19.20 0.71
N PRO A 28 71.21 -19.79 -0.39
CA PRO A 28 70.92 -19.31 -1.74
C PRO A 28 69.47 -19.57 -2.15
N SER A 29 68.96 -18.62 -2.94
CA SER A 29 67.68 -18.65 -3.65
C SER A 29 67.53 -19.91 -4.52
N ILE A 30 66.43 -20.64 -4.32
CA ILE A 30 66.06 -21.76 -5.20
C ILE A 30 65.22 -21.18 -6.37
N PRO A 31 65.68 -21.27 -7.62
CA PRO A 31 64.91 -20.85 -8.79
C PRO A 31 63.77 -21.84 -9.12
N ARG A 32 62.71 -21.29 -9.71
CA ARG A 32 61.53 -21.99 -10.24
C ARG A 32 61.92 -23.14 -11.19
N PRO A 33 61.41 -24.37 -11.01
CA PRO A 33 61.53 -25.39 -12.04
C PRO A 33 60.50 -25.15 -13.15
N PHE A 34 60.97 -24.66 -14.30
CA PHE A 34 60.27 -24.77 -15.58
C PHE A 34 60.25 -26.25 -16.02
N SER A 35 59.06 -26.76 -16.33
CA SER A 35 58.77 -27.97 -17.12
C SER A 35 59.60 -29.24 -16.87
N HIS A 36 59.06 -30.17 -16.08
CA HIS A 36 59.42 -31.59 -16.18
C HIS A 36 58.75 -32.21 -17.41
N ARG A 37 59.53 -32.57 -18.45
CA ARG A 37 59.14 -33.58 -19.45
C ARG A 37 59.93 -34.87 -19.13
N PRO A 38 59.29 -36.05 -18.96
CA PRO A 38 60.04 -37.29 -18.86
C PRO A 38 60.60 -37.72 -20.23
N PRO A 39 61.78 -38.37 -20.25
CA PRO A 39 62.49 -38.77 -21.47
C PRO A 39 62.14 -40.20 -21.93
N ARG A 40 62.51 -40.49 -23.19
CA ARG A 40 62.65 -41.80 -23.89
C ARG A 40 61.38 -42.27 -24.62
N PHE A 41 61.43 -42.58 -25.91
CA PHE A 41 62.34 -43.56 -26.53
C PHE A 41 63.19 -43.06 -27.71
N LEU A 42 64.45 -43.48 -27.64
CA LEU A 42 65.44 -43.56 -28.69
C LEU A 42 65.05 -44.64 -29.71
N VAL A 43 65.03 -44.33 -31.00
CA VAL A 43 65.66 -45.15 -32.06
C VAL A 43 66.13 -44.21 -33.16
N SER A 44 67.43 -43.99 -33.24
CA SER A 44 68.28 -44.02 -34.45
C SER A 44 69.53 -43.16 -34.26
N HIS A 45 70.64 -43.68 -34.80
CA HIS A 45 72.02 -43.35 -34.48
C HIS A 45 72.56 -42.10 -35.21
N ALA A 46 73.50 -41.43 -34.52
CA ALA A 46 74.67 -40.67 -34.97
C ALA A 46 74.54 -39.28 -35.67
N THR A 47 74.69 -38.23 -34.82
CA THR A 47 75.62 -37.04 -34.87
C THR A 47 75.74 -36.11 -36.12
N PRO A 48 76.26 -34.85 -36.00
CA PRO A 48 75.97 -33.78 -35.04
C PRO A 48 75.87 -32.36 -35.69
N ARG A 49 74.85 -31.55 -35.33
CA ARG A 49 75.00 -30.09 -35.04
C ARG A 49 73.66 -29.50 -34.58
N PRO A 50 73.62 -28.76 -33.46
CA PRO A 50 72.42 -28.01 -33.08
C PRO A 50 72.24 -26.83 -34.04
N GLN A 51 71.27 -26.92 -34.94
CA GLN A 51 70.85 -25.77 -35.76
C GLN A 51 69.81 -24.96 -34.98
N LEU A 52 70.15 -23.70 -34.72
CA LEU A 52 69.28 -22.70 -34.11
C LEU A 52 68.04 -22.46 -35.01
N PRO A 53 66.83 -22.33 -34.44
CA PRO A 53 65.57 -22.37 -35.19
C PRO A 53 65.28 -21.14 -36.08
N PHE A 54 66.24 -20.24 -36.27
CA PHE A 54 66.09 -19.02 -37.07
C PHE A 54 66.70 -19.13 -38.48
N LEU A 55 67.29 -20.28 -38.85
CA LEU A 55 67.91 -20.52 -40.16
C LEU A 55 67.29 -21.70 -40.92
N SER A 56 65.98 -21.91 -40.80
CA SER A 56 65.29 -22.77 -41.77
C SER A 56 65.12 -21.99 -43.08
N PRO A 57 65.66 -22.46 -44.22
CA PRO A 57 65.32 -21.87 -45.51
C PRO A 57 63.83 -22.11 -45.75
N ILE A 58 63.12 -21.01 -46.02
CA ILE A 58 61.80 -21.04 -46.64
C ILE A 58 62.01 -21.71 -48.00
N SER A 59 61.71 -23.01 -48.08
CA SER A 59 61.55 -23.68 -49.37
C SER A 59 60.12 -23.42 -49.84
N GLU A 60 60.03 -22.53 -50.81
CA GLU A 60 58.89 -22.42 -51.70
C GLU A 60 58.74 -23.75 -52.46
N SER A 61 57.84 -24.61 -51.99
CA SER A 61 57.16 -25.54 -52.89
C SER A 61 55.73 -25.73 -52.41
N LEU A 62 54.85 -24.99 -53.07
CA LEU A 62 53.54 -25.42 -53.59
C LEU A 62 52.70 -26.38 -52.73
N SER A 63 51.50 -25.88 -52.45
CA SER A 63 50.31 -26.65 -52.07
C SER A 63 50.35 -27.23 -50.67
N SER A 64 49.79 -26.49 -49.72
CA SER A 64 48.76 -26.97 -48.77
C SER A 64 48.71 -26.09 -47.52
N GLY A 65 47.84 -25.07 -47.50
CA GLY A 65 47.37 -24.50 -46.22
C GLY A 65 46.77 -25.55 -45.28
N HIS A 66 46.48 -26.75 -45.81
CA HIS A 66 45.96 -27.91 -45.10
C HIS A 66 46.99 -28.63 -44.21
N TYR A 67 48.31 -28.61 -44.45
CA TYR A 67 49.23 -29.44 -43.64
C TYR A 67 49.61 -28.80 -42.28
N ARG A 68 49.65 -27.47 -42.20
CA ARG A 68 49.86 -26.76 -40.92
C ARG A 68 48.62 -26.80 -40.02
N LEU A 69 47.41 -26.77 -40.61
CA LEU A 69 46.16 -27.01 -39.89
C LEU A 69 45.99 -28.51 -39.56
N ALA A 70 46.37 -29.42 -40.45
CA ALA A 70 46.29 -30.86 -40.19
C ALA A 70 47.22 -31.30 -39.07
N HIS A 71 48.38 -30.69 -38.85
CA HIS A 71 49.24 -31.02 -37.70
C HIS A 71 48.61 -30.62 -36.34
N PHE A 72 47.72 -29.61 -36.33
CA PHE A 72 46.88 -29.29 -35.16
C PHE A 72 45.59 -30.14 -35.09
N ILE A 73 45.24 -30.86 -36.16
CA ILE A 73 44.01 -31.68 -36.28
C ILE A 73 44.32 -33.18 -36.38
N THR A 74 45.59 -33.62 -36.38
CA THR A 74 45.94 -35.03 -36.22
C THR A 74 45.73 -35.41 -34.76
N ILE A 75 44.48 -35.76 -34.46
CA ILE A 75 44.03 -36.27 -33.17
C ILE A 75 44.74 -37.61 -32.93
N SER A 76 45.93 -37.55 -32.32
CA SER A 76 46.63 -38.72 -31.78
C SER A 76 45.70 -39.51 -30.86
N ASP A 77 45.83 -40.83 -30.76
CA ASP A 77 44.96 -41.66 -29.90
C ASP A 77 44.95 -41.20 -28.43
N ARG A 78 46.01 -40.53 -27.98
CA ARG A 78 46.09 -39.91 -26.66
C ARG A 78 45.19 -38.69 -26.51
N SER A 79 45.04 -37.88 -27.56
CA SER A 79 44.10 -36.76 -27.61
C SER A 79 42.64 -37.22 -27.76
N LYS A 80 42.35 -38.34 -28.44
CA LYS A 80 41.00 -38.96 -28.44
C LYS A 80 40.57 -39.39 -27.05
N LYS A 81 41.47 -40.04 -26.30
CA LYS A 81 41.22 -40.42 -24.90
C LYS A 81 41.05 -39.20 -24.00
N PHE A 82 41.92 -38.19 -24.13
CA PHE A 82 41.78 -36.94 -23.38
C PHE A 82 40.46 -36.21 -23.66
N ILE A 83 40.05 -36.08 -24.93
CA ILE A 83 38.78 -35.45 -25.30
C ILE A 83 37.60 -36.28 -24.79
N LYS A 84 37.65 -37.61 -24.89
CA LYS A 84 36.60 -38.50 -24.37
C LYS A 84 36.47 -38.42 -22.85
N ASP A 85 37.59 -38.41 -22.13
CA ASP A 85 37.62 -38.30 -20.67
C ASP A 85 37.19 -36.91 -20.22
N THR A 86 37.63 -35.85 -20.92
CA THR A 86 37.21 -34.48 -20.66
C THR A 86 35.71 -34.32 -20.93
N ALA A 87 35.19 -34.81 -22.07
CA ALA A 87 33.77 -34.77 -22.38
C ALA A 87 32.94 -35.55 -21.34
N LYS A 88 33.39 -36.73 -20.89
CA LYS A 88 32.73 -37.50 -19.83
C LYS A 88 32.72 -36.75 -18.50
N GLN A 89 33.82 -36.10 -18.16
CA GLN A 89 33.95 -35.26 -16.96
C GLN A 89 33.02 -34.04 -17.04
N THR A 90 32.99 -33.35 -18.19
CA THR A 90 32.14 -32.19 -18.44
C THR A 90 30.67 -32.56 -18.38
N VAL A 91 30.23 -33.65 -19.02
CA VAL A 91 28.84 -34.13 -18.96
C VAL A 91 28.45 -34.48 -17.52
N LYS A 92 29.33 -35.14 -16.76
CA LYS A 92 29.08 -35.46 -15.35
C LYS A 92 28.88 -34.20 -14.51
N TRP A 93 29.78 -33.23 -14.61
CA TRP A 93 29.68 -32.00 -13.82
C TRP A 93 28.55 -31.08 -14.26
N THR A 94 28.28 -30.98 -15.57
CA THR A 94 27.13 -30.23 -16.08
C THR A 94 25.80 -30.83 -15.62
N ALA A 95 25.67 -32.16 -15.64
CA ALA A 95 24.50 -32.83 -15.09
C ALA A 95 24.33 -32.56 -13.58
N ILE A 96 25.41 -32.65 -12.81
CA ILE A 96 25.39 -32.34 -11.36
C ILE A 96 24.97 -30.88 -11.13
N ILE A 97 25.60 -29.92 -11.81
CA ILE A 97 25.29 -28.49 -11.69
C ILE A 97 23.84 -28.24 -12.09
N TRP A 98 23.34 -28.85 -13.16
CA TRP A 98 21.96 -28.69 -13.60
C TRP A 98 20.95 -29.21 -12.57
N VAL A 99 21.21 -30.38 -11.96
CA VAL A 99 20.38 -30.93 -10.88
C VAL A 99 20.41 -30.00 -9.66
N PHE A 100 21.60 -29.55 -9.22
CA PHE A 100 21.72 -28.66 -8.07
C PHE A 100 21.03 -27.31 -8.30
N THR A 101 21.24 -26.68 -9.46
CA THR A 101 20.61 -25.39 -9.80
C THR A 101 19.10 -25.51 -9.93
N THR A 102 18.60 -26.60 -10.52
CA THR A 102 17.15 -26.87 -10.62
C THR A 102 16.54 -27.10 -9.25
N CYS A 103 17.17 -27.94 -8.40
CA CYS A 103 16.70 -28.20 -7.05
C CYS A 103 16.71 -26.93 -6.18
N PHE A 104 17.78 -26.14 -6.25
CA PHE A 104 17.88 -24.86 -5.56
C PHE A 104 16.80 -23.86 -6.02
N SER A 105 16.52 -23.81 -7.32
CA SER A 105 15.47 -22.95 -7.88
C SER A 105 14.08 -23.36 -7.39
N ILE A 106 13.78 -24.66 -7.36
CA ILE A 106 12.51 -25.18 -6.85
C ILE A 106 12.38 -24.90 -5.34
N ALA A 107 13.44 -25.12 -4.56
CA ALA A 107 13.44 -24.86 -3.12
C ALA A 107 13.26 -23.35 -2.82
N SER A 108 13.95 -22.48 -3.57
CA SER A 108 13.80 -21.03 -3.48
C SER A 108 12.38 -20.58 -3.82
N MET A 109 11.80 -21.13 -4.89
CA MET A 109 10.41 -20.85 -5.27
C MET A 109 9.40 -21.32 -4.21
N GLY A 110 9.63 -22.50 -3.61
CA GLY A 110 8.82 -23.03 -2.51
C GLY A 110 8.89 -22.14 -1.27
N PHE A 111 10.09 -21.71 -0.88
CA PHE A 111 10.31 -20.80 0.23
C PHE A 111 9.61 -19.44 0.02
N LEU A 112 9.75 -18.86 -1.17
CA LEU A 112 9.08 -17.60 -1.52
C LEU A 112 7.55 -17.78 -1.53
N SER A 113 7.04 -18.91 -2.02
CA SER A 113 5.60 -19.20 -2.02
C SER A 113 5.03 -19.35 -0.61
N GLU A 114 5.73 -20.05 0.29
CA GLU A 114 5.31 -20.20 1.69
C GLU A 114 5.34 -18.85 2.43
N ARG A 115 6.39 -18.05 2.18
CA ARG A 115 6.48 -16.70 2.73
C ARG A 115 5.33 -15.81 2.24
N GLN A 116 4.95 -15.92 0.97
CA GLN A 116 3.81 -15.21 0.42
C GLN A 116 2.47 -15.71 0.97
N GLU A 117 2.30 -17.02 1.19
CA GLU A 117 1.09 -17.58 1.81
C GLU A 117 0.90 -17.07 3.25
N ARG A 118 1.99 -16.92 3.99
CA ARG A 118 1.94 -16.37 5.36
C ARG A 118 1.67 -14.87 5.40
N ALA A 119 2.14 -14.14 4.39
CA ALA A 119 1.89 -12.70 4.28
C ALA A 119 0.46 -12.42 3.79
N PHE A 120 -0.03 -13.20 2.84
CA PHE A 120 -1.35 -13.09 2.22
C PHE A 120 -2.04 -14.45 2.22
N PRO A 121 -2.64 -14.84 3.36
CA PRO A 121 -3.30 -16.14 3.49
C PRO A 121 -4.46 -16.26 2.50
N SER A 122 -4.55 -17.40 1.84
CA SER A 122 -5.57 -17.67 0.82
C SER A 122 -6.48 -18.82 1.25
N PRO A 123 -7.77 -18.82 0.89
CA PRO A 123 -8.70 -19.86 1.32
C PRO A 123 -8.24 -21.27 0.91
N HIS A 124 -8.36 -22.23 1.84
CA HIS A 124 -7.87 -23.59 1.62
C HIS A 124 -8.66 -24.34 0.53
N GLU A 125 -9.89 -23.93 0.27
CA GLU A 125 -10.72 -24.53 -0.78
C GLU A 125 -10.27 -24.19 -2.20
N TRP A 126 -9.45 -23.15 -2.39
CA TRP A 126 -9.04 -22.72 -3.71
C TRP A 126 -7.94 -23.62 -4.29
N SER A 127 -8.01 -23.89 -5.59
CA SER A 127 -6.88 -24.46 -6.33
C SER A 127 -5.62 -23.62 -6.15
N LEU A 128 -4.47 -24.31 -6.03
CA LEU A 128 -3.14 -23.69 -5.96
C LEU A 128 -2.91 -22.60 -7.01
N TYR A 129 -3.44 -22.78 -8.23
CA TYR A 129 -3.30 -21.77 -9.28
C TYR A 129 -4.04 -20.47 -8.93
N THR A 130 -5.27 -20.57 -8.43
CA THR A 130 -6.08 -19.41 -8.03
C THR A 130 -5.45 -18.69 -6.84
N ARG A 131 -4.92 -19.45 -5.87
CA ARG A 131 -4.16 -18.92 -4.74
C ARG A 131 -2.92 -18.14 -5.18
N ILE A 132 -2.12 -18.70 -6.09
CA ILE A 132 -0.93 -18.01 -6.65
C ILE A 132 -1.34 -16.69 -7.32
N LYS A 133 -2.45 -16.69 -8.06
CA LYS A 133 -2.97 -15.48 -8.74
C LYS A 133 -3.47 -14.43 -7.75
N PHE A 134 -4.21 -14.84 -6.74
CA PHE A 134 -4.65 -13.96 -5.65
C PHE A 134 -3.47 -13.34 -4.89
N ARG A 135 -2.50 -14.17 -4.47
CA ARG A 135 -1.30 -13.70 -3.77
C ARG A 135 -0.48 -12.72 -4.60
N ARG A 136 -0.36 -12.97 -5.91
CA ARG A 136 0.26 -12.01 -6.84
C ARG A 136 -0.51 -10.70 -6.94
N GLY A 137 -1.85 -10.75 -6.98
CA GLY A 137 -2.69 -9.56 -6.93
C GLY A 137 -2.44 -8.73 -5.66
N LYS A 138 -2.48 -9.38 -4.48
CA LYS A 138 -2.16 -8.75 -3.19
C LYS A 138 -0.74 -8.21 -3.13
N TRP A 139 0.21 -8.91 -3.73
CA TRP A 139 1.59 -8.46 -3.83
C TRP A 139 1.71 -7.12 -4.56
N TYR A 140 1.01 -6.95 -5.68
CA TYR A 140 0.98 -5.70 -6.45
C TYR A 140 0.12 -4.60 -5.83
N GLU A 141 -0.76 -4.93 -4.88
CA GLU A 141 -1.55 -3.97 -4.11
C GLU A 141 -0.72 -3.20 -3.10
N VAL A 142 0.40 -3.79 -2.64
CA VAL A 142 1.33 -3.16 -1.71
C VAL A 142 2.34 -2.32 -2.51
N PRO A 143 2.35 -0.97 -2.38
CA PRO A 143 3.22 -0.11 -3.17
C PRO A 143 4.71 -0.40 -2.92
N GLU A 144 5.07 -0.84 -1.71
CA GLU A 144 6.46 -1.15 -1.36
C GLU A 144 7.06 -2.32 -2.13
N ASN A 145 6.22 -3.19 -2.70
CA ASN A 145 6.67 -4.40 -3.40
C ASN A 145 7.00 -4.16 -4.87
N ASP A 146 6.68 -3.00 -5.44
CA ASP A 146 7.02 -2.64 -6.82
C ASP A 146 8.32 -1.82 -6.85
N GLU A 147 9.44 -2.53 -6.99
CA GLU A 147 10.81 -1.96 -6.96
C GLU A 147 11.09 -0.98 -8.12
N GLU A 148 10.39 -1.13 -9.26
CA GLU A 148 10.67 -0.35 -10.46
C GLU A 148 10.06 1.06 -10.39
N TYR A 149 8.91 1.17 -9.72
CA TYR A 149 8.06 2.35 -9.78
C TYR A 149 7.80 2.99 -8.40
N GLY A 150 7.89 2.23 -7.31
CA GLY A 150 7.56 2.71 -5.96
C GLY A 150 6.09 3.11 -5.77
N PHE A 151 5.22 2.69 -6.70
CA PHE A 151 3.77 2.85 -6.64
C PHE A 151 3.07 1.57 -7.10
N THR A 152 1.82 1.39 -6.71
CA THR A 152 1.03 0.21 -7.04
C THR A 152 0.75 0.09 -8.53
N ASN A 153 1.06 -1.08 -9.11
CA ASN A 153 0.76 -1.36 -10.50
C ASN A 153 -0.67 -1.86 -10.68
N TRP A 154 -1.61 -0.92 -10.82
CA TRP A 154 -3.04 -1.22 -10.95
C TRP A 154 -3.39 -2.12 -12.14
N ALA A 155 -2.65 -2.00 -13.26
CA ALA A 155 -2.87 -2.83 -14.44
C ALA A 155 -2.49 -4.30 -14.21
N LYS A 156 -1.31 -4.57 -13.61
CA LYS A 156 -0.89 -5.94 -13.26
C LYS A 156 -1.80 -6.53 -12.18
N LEU A 157 -2.16 -5.74 -11.17
CA LEU A 157 -3.08 -6.14 -10.12
C LEU A 157 -4.43 -6.57 -10.71
N TYR A 158 -5.03 -5.74 -11.56
CA TYR A 158 -6.30 -6.07 -12.22
C TYR A 158 -6.19 -7.36 -13.05
N ALA A 159 -5.10 -7.52 -13.82
CA ALA A 159 -4.90 -8.72 -14.62
C ALA A 159 -4.83 -10.00 -13.77
N GLU A 160 -4.08 -9.98 -12.66
CA GLU A 160 -3.94 -11.14 -11.77
C GLU A 160 -5.25 -11.49 -11.05
N TYR A 161 -5.99 -10.48 -10.54
CA TYR A 161 -7.32 -10.72 -9.96
C TYR A 161 -8.35 -11.16 -11.00
N ALA A 162 -8.33 -10.62 -12.23
CA ALA A 162 -9.21 -11.09 -13.30
C ALA A 162 -8.95 -12.57 -13.65
N HIS A 163 -7.71 -13.04 -13.55
CA HIS A 163 -7.39 -14.46 -13.70
C HIS A 163 -7.93 -15.31 -12.55
N ALA A 164 -7.88 -14.83 -11.32
CA ALA A 164 -8.48 -15.50 -10.16
C ALA A 164 -10.01 -15.53 -10.28
N LEU A 165 -10.65 -14.40 -10.57
CA LEU A 165 -12.10 -14.26 -10.67
C LEU A 165 -12.70 -15.20 -11.73
N ARG A 166 -12.12 -15.25 -12.94
CA ARG A 166 -12.56 -16.17 -14.01
C ARG A 166 -12.50 -17.65 -13.62
N ARG A 167 -11.70 -18.02 -12.62
CA ARG A 167 -11.61 -19.39 -12.12
C ARG A 167 -12.57 -19.64 -10.97
N LEU A 168 -12.74 -18.65 -10.09
CA LEU A 168 -13.70 -18.67 -8.99
C LEU A 168 -15.13 -18.71 -9.49
N GLU A 169 -15.45 -18.07 -10.61
CA GLU A 169 -16.80 -18.06 -11.19
C GLU A 169 -17.06 -19.23 -12.15
N ASN A 170 -16.05 -20.07 -12.42
CA ASN A 170 -16.20 -21.19 -13.35
C ASN A 170 -16.62 -22.47 -12.60
N PRO A 171 -17.82 -23.03 -12.87
CA PRO A 171 -18.32 -24.24 -12.19
C PRO A 171 -17.44 -25.48 -12.35
N SER A 172 -16.65 -25.55 -13.43
CA SER A 172 -15.73 -26.66 -13.70
C SER A 172 -14.39 -26.58 -12.95
N LYS A 173 -14.13 -25.47 -12.24
CA LYS A 173 -12.87 -25.21 -11.53
C LYS A 173 -13.14 -24.95 -10.05
N ASP A 174 -12.87 -23.74 -9.59
CA ASP A 174 -12.99 -23.35 -8.18
C ASP A 174 -14.40 -22.84 -7.83
N GLY A 175 -15.26 -22.65 -8.85
CA GLY A 175 -16.65 -22.20 -8.73
C GLY A 175 -17.68 -23.31 -8.61
N HIS A 176 -17.27 -24.53 -8.25
CA HIS A 176 -18.21 -25.64 -8.08
C HIS A 176 -19.25 -25.33 -7.00
N GLY A 177 -20.55 -25.43 -7.30
CA GLY A 177 -21.63 -25.15 -6.35
C GLY A 177 -22.12 -23.70 -6.30
N ILE A 178 -21.62 -22.82 -7.18
CA ILE A 178 -22.16 -21.47 -7.33
C ILE A 178 -23.39 -21.51 -8.23
N LYS A 179 -24.48 -20.89 -7.80
CA LYS A 179 -25.71 -20.74 -8.60
C LYS A 179 -25.80 -19.30 -9.12
N GLU A 180 -26.02 -19.14 -10.42
CA GLU A 180 -26.35 -17.83 -10.99
C GLU A 180 -27.76 -17.43 -10.53
N LEU A 181 -27.90 -16.21 -10.01
CA LEU A 181 -29.20 -15.62 -9.68
C LEU A 181 -29.77 -15.00 -10.96
N ASP A 182 -31.03 -15.30 -11.28
CA ASP A 182 -31.71 -14.68 -12.42
C ASP A 182 -31.82 -13.16 -12.21
N GLU A 183 -31.66 -12.38 -13.29
CA GLU A 183 -31.56 -10.91 -13.37
C GLU A 183 -32.76 -10.11 -12.79
N GLY A 184 -33.73 -10.77 -12.14
CA GLY A 184 -35.01 -10.21 -11.72
C GLY A 184 -35.21 -9.95 -10.23
N GLU A 185 -34.30 -10.35 -9.34
CA GLU A 185 -34.56 -10.28 -7.88
C GLU A 185 -34.01 -9.02 -7.19
N PHE A 186 -33.23 -8.18 -7.87
CA PHE A 186 -32.55 -7.05 -7.23
C PHE A 186 -32.72 -5.72 -7.96
N VAL A 187 -33.35 -4.76 -7.27
CA VAL A 187 -33.62 -3.41 -7.77
C VAL A 187 -32.62 -2.45 -7.11
N LEU A 188 -31.85 -1.73 -7.93
CA LEU A 188 -30.97 -0.66 -7.44
C LEU A 188 -31.83 0.47 -6.82
N PRO A 189 -31.27 1.30 -5.91
CA PRO A 189 -31.98 2.42 -5.28
C PRO A 189 -32.75 3.32 -6.25
N ASP A 190 -32.19 3.58 -7.44
CA ASP A 190 -32.75 4.42 -8.50
C ASP A 190 -33.94 3.76 -9.23
N GLY A 191 -34.36 2.56 -8.85
CA GLY A 191 -35.41 1.78 -9.53
C GLY A 191 -35.01 1.25 -10.92
N SER A 192 -33.82 1.59 -11.40
CA SER A 192 -33.27 1.07 -12.65
C SER A 192 -32.84 -0.38 -12.48
N LYS A 193 -33.32 -1.26 -13.36
CA LYS A 193 -32.66 -2.55 -13.60
C LYS A 193 -31.23 -2.24 -13.99
N ALA A 194 -30.26 -2.85 -13.33
CA ALA A 194 -28.87 -2.62 -13.66
C ALA A 194 -28.66 -2.97 -15.15
N GLY A 195 -28.49 -1.96 -16.01
CA GLY A 195 -28.42 -2.11 -17.47
C GLY A 195 -27.11 -2.71 -17.97
N LEU A 196 -26.46 -3.50 -17.13
CA LEU A 196 -25.18 -4.15 -17.32
C LEU A 196 -25.46 -5.63 -17.09
N ASP A 197 -24.87 -6.54 -17.86
CA ASP A 197 -24.97 -8.01 -17.72
C ASP A 197 -24.44 -8.48 -16.34
N LEU A 198 -25.13 -8.10 -15.28
CA LEU A 198 -24.75 -8.23 -13.88
C LEU A 198 -25.34 -9.53 -13.37
N LYS A 199 -24.55 -10.58 -13.54
CA LYS A 199 -24.81 -11.88 -12.93
C LYS A 199 -24.56 -11.78 -11.43
N GLY A 200 -25.63 -11.73 -10.65
CA GLY A 200 -25.57 -12.03 -9.21
C GLY A 200 -25.31 -13.52 -9.02
N PHE A 201 -24.62 -13.87 -7.94
CA PHE A 201 -24.35 -15.27 -7.62
C PHE A 201 -24.81 -15.60 -6.20
N ASP A 202 -25.23 -16.83 -5.98
CA ASP A 202 -25.50 -17.37 -4.65
C ASP A 202 -24.31 -18.25 -4.20
N PHE A 203 -23.65 -17.81 -3.13
CA PHE A 203 -22.49 -18.46 -2.52
C PHE A 203 -22.80 -19.05 -1.14
N THR A 204 -24.08 -19.18 -0.76
CA THR A 204 -24.46 -19.69 0.57
C THR A 204 -23.95 -21.11 0.86
N GLU A 205 -23.74 -21.93 -0.17
CA GLU A 205 -23.19 -23.28 -0.06
C GLU A 205 -21.66 -23.31 0.17
N LYS A 206 -20.96 -22.17 0.05
CA LYS A 206 -19.50 -22.06 0.21
C LYS A 206 -19.09 -21.70 1.64
N SER A 207 -17.87 -22.11 2.02
CA SER A 207 -17.30 -21.71 3.30
C SER A 207 -17.13 -20.19 3.42
N GLU A 208 -17.05 -19.73 4.65
CA GLU A 208 -16.85 -18.32 4.97
C GLU A 208 -15.47 -17.82 4.50
N GLU A 209 -14.44 -18.67 4.58
CA GLU A 209 -13.10 -18.35 4.05
C GLU A 209 -13.15 -18.12 2.53
N TRP A 210 -13.86 -18.99 1.80
CA TRP A 210 -14.03 -18.85 0.36
C TRP A 210 -14.75 -17.52 0.02
N ARG A 211 -15.83 -17.22 0.74
CA ARG A 211 -16.62 -15.99 0.55
C ARG A 211 -15.79 -14.73 0.86
N GLN A 212 -15.00 -14.75 1.94
CA GLN A 212 -14.08 -13.66 2.28
C GLN A 212 -13.03 -13.44 1.19
N GLY A 213 -12.36 -14.50 0.73
CA GLY A 213 -11.39 -14.39 -0.36
C GLY A 213 -12.01 -13.86 -1.66
N TYR A 214 -13.22 -14.30 -2.00
CA TYR A 214 -13.93 -13.82 -3.19
C TYR A 214 -14.32 -12.34 -3.06
N TRP A 215 -14.80 -11.92 -1.89
CA TRP A 215 -15.03 -10.50 -1.59
C TRP A 215 -13.76 -9.66 -1.75
N GLU A 216 -12.62 -10.13 -1.22
CA GLU A 216 -11.35 -9.41 -1.34
C GLU A 216 -10.87 -9.26 -2.79
N VAL A 217 -11.08 -10.28 -3.63
CA VAL A 217 -10.81 -10.22 -5.07
C VAL A 217 -11.67 -9.15 -5.72
N LEU A 218 -12.98 -9.12 -5.44
CA LEU A 218 -13.90 -8.12 -6.00
C LEU A 218 -13.55 -6.70 -5.52
N MET A 219 -13.26 -6.51 -4.22
CA MET A 219 -12.83 -5.22 -3.68
C MET A 219 -11.50 -4.74 -4.29
N GLY A 220 -10.57 -5.66 -4.53
CA GLY A 220 -9.31 -5.38 -5.23
C GLY A 220 -9.53 -4.99 -6.69
N MET A 221 -10.43 -5.69 -7.39
CA MET A 221 -10.78 -5.40 -8.78
C MET A 221 -11.51 -4.07 -8.93
N GLY A 222 -12.47 -3.76 -8.06
CA GLY A 222 -13.17 -2.47 -8.05
C GLY A 222 -12.18 -1.31 -7.88
N ARG A 223 -11.33 -1.35 -6.84
CA ARG A 223 -10.30 -0.31 -6.60
C ARG A 223 -9.31 -0.14 -7.76
N ALA A 224 -9.00 -1.24 -8.45
CA ALA A 224 -8.13 -1.22 -9.62
C ALA A 224 -8.83 -0.68 -10.87
N ALA A 225 -10.10 -1.03 -11.07
CA ALA A 225 -10.93 -0.53 -12.16
C ALA A 225 -11.12 0.98 -12.06
N GLU A 226 -11.38 1.51 -10.86
CA GLU A 226 -11.47 2.97 -10.60
C GLU A 226 -10.22 3.73 -11.07
N ARG A 227 -9.03 3.19 -10.79
CA ARG A 227 -7.75 3.84 -11.10
C ARG A 227 -7.26 3.59 -12.52
N THR A 228 -7.81 2.57 -13.18
CA THR A 228 -7.49 2.22 -14.57
C THR A 228 -8.58 2.67 -15.53
N GLU A 229 -9.53 3.49 -15.08
CA GLU A 229 -10.59 4.03 -15.93
C GLU A 229 -10.00 4.83 -17.11
N GLY A 230 -10.45 4.51 -18.31
CA GLY A 230 -9.94 5.10 -19.56
C GLY A 230 -8.58 4.58 -20.01
N TRP A 231 -7.98 3.60 -19.33
CA TRP A 231 -6.75 2.95 -19.81
C TRP A 231 -7.06 1.94 -20.90
N VAL A 232 -6.15 1.85 -21.86
CA VAL A 232 -6.33 1.04 -23.06
C VAL A 232 -5.25 -0.02 -23.16
N THR A 233 -5.64 -1.17 -23.71
CA THR A 233 -4.74 -2.24 -24.12
C THR A 233 -5.05 -2.71 -25.55
N ASP A 234 -4.13 -3.49 -26.13
CA ASP A 234 -4.31 -4.14 -27.43
C ASP A 234 -4.95 -5.53 -27.24
N ARG A 235 -5.47 -6.14 -28.31
CA ARG A 235 -6.07 -7.48 -28.31
C ARG A 235 -5.13 -8.56 -27.74
N ARG A 236 -3.82 -8.36 -27.85
CA ARG A 236 -2.79 -9.26 -27.32
C ARG A 236 -2.45 -9.03 -25.83
N LYS A 237 -2.98 -7.96 -25.22
CA LYS A 237 -2.79 -7.57 -23.80
C LYS A 237 -1.33 -7.54 -23.34
N ARG A 238 -0.40 -7.14 -24.22
CA ARG A 238 1.05 -7.12 -23.91
C ARG A 238 1.52 -5.83 -23.26
N SER A 239 0.82 -4.74 -23.52
CA SER A 239 1.16 -3.39 -23.05
C SER A 239 -0.12 -2.63 -22.73
N PHE A 240 0.00 -1.68 -21.82
CA PHE A 240 -1.08 -0.81 -21.40
C PHE A 240 -0.66 0.64 -21.58
N TRP A 241 -1.61 1.48 -21.97
CA TRP A 241 -1.43 2.90 -22.14
C TRP A 241 -2.42 3.63 -21.23
N THR A 242 -1.90 4.56 -20.44
CA THR A 242 -2.72 5.40 -19.56
C THR A 242 -3.50 6.42 -20.38
N ASN A 243 -4.54 7.00 -19.77
CA ASN A 243 -5.35 8.07 -20.35
C ASN A 243 -4.54 9.30 -20.80
N GLU A 244 -3.32 9.51 -20.29
CA GLU A 244 -2.43 10.60 -20.72
C GLU A 244 -1.90 10.43 -22.15
N PHE A 245 -1.73 9.19 -22.59
CA PHE A 245 -1.19 8.84 -23.91
C PHE A 245 -2.28 8.49 -24.93
N VAL A 246 -3.52 8.32 -24.46
CA VAL A 246 -4.66 7.95 -25.30
C VAL A 246 -5.50 9.19 -25.61
N GLU A 247 -5.82 9.38 -26.88
CA GLU A 247 -6.74 10.43 -27.32
C GLU A 247 -8.16 10.13 -26.79
N SER A 248 -8.72 11.04 -26.00
CA SER A 248 -10.06 10.90 -25.42
C SER A 248 -10.76 12.27 -25.39
N PRO A 249 -12.10 12.33 -25.18
CA PRO A 249 -12.79 13.61 -25.03
C PRO A 249 -12.18 14.49 -23.93
N SER A 250 -11.72 13.89 -22.84
CA SER A 250 -11.04 14.56 -21.74
C SER A 250 -9.57 14.94 -22.05
N ASN A 251 -8.95 14.29 -23.03
CA ASN A 251 -7.57 14.51 -23.46
C ASN A 251 -7.46 14.54 -24.99
N PRO A 252 -7.80 15.67 -25.64
CA PRO A 252 -7.78 15.79 -27.10
C PRO A 252 -6.36 15.84 -27.70
N ARG A 253 -5.32 16.09 -26.88
CA ARG A 253 -3.92 16.15 -27.32
C ARG A 253 -3.06 15.25 -26.42
N PRO A 254 -3.01 13.93 -26.70
CA PRO A 254 -2.25 13.00 -25.88
C PRO A 254 -0.75 13.28 -25.93
N LYS A 255 -0.07 12.97 -24.82
CA LYS A 255 1.40 13.02 -24.77
C LYS A 255 1.98 11.86 -25.60
N ALA A 256 3.20 12.05 -26.10
CA ALA A 256 3.95 10.94 -26.69
C ALA A 256 4.35 9.94 -25.60
N PRO A 257 4.26 8.63 -25.86
CA PRO A 257 4.68 7.62 -24.90
C PRO A 257 6.21 7.70 -24.66
N PRO A 258 6.69 7.39 -23.45
CA PRO A 258 8.10 7.51 -23.10
C PRO A 258 9.00 6.61 -23.97
N PRO A 259 10.27 6.97 -24.16
CA PRO A 259 11.18 6.23 -25.03
C PRO A 259 11.32 4.76 -24.57
N GLY A 260 11.22 3.83 -25.52
CA GLY A 260 11.28 2.38 -25.24
C GLY A 260 9.92 1.72 -25.03
N THR A 261 8.82 2.49 -24.90
CA THR A 261 7.46 1.92 -24.88
C THR A 261 6.87 1.80 -26.28
N PRO A 262 6.07 0.74 -26.57
CA PRO A 262 5.46 0.59 -27.88
C PRO A 262 4.45 1.71 -28.15
N PRO A 263 4.26 2.10 -29.43
CA PRO A 263 3.30 3.13 -29.79
C PRO A 263 1.88 2.71 -29.44
N VAL A 264 1.04 3.69 -29.12
CA VAL A 264 -0.38 3.48 -28.81
C VAL A 264 -1.07 2.82 -30.03
N PRO A 265 -1.88 1.78 -29.82
CA PRO A 265 -2.56 1.10 -30.91
C PRO A 265 -3.60 2.04 -31.57
N PRO A 266 -3.92 1.84 -32.85
CA PRO A 266 -4.96 2.62 -33.54
C PRO A 266 -6.32 2.42 -32.86
N LYS A 267 -7.19 3.45 -32.87
CA LYS A 267 -8.49 3.50 -32.16
C LYS A 267 -9.33 2.23 -32.32
N GLU A 268 -9.36 1.63 -33.50
CA GLU A 268 -10.11 0.40 -33.80
C GLU A 268 -9.66 -0.83 -33.01
N LYS A 269 -8.40 -0.87 -32.57
CA LYS A 269 -7.80 -1.98 -31.81
C LYS A 269 -7.71 -1.70 -30.31
N GLN A 270 -8.17 -0.53 -29.89
CA GLN A 270 -8.15 -0.12 -28.49
C GLN A 270 -9.25 -0.85 -27.74
N ILE A 271 -8.87 -1.58 -26.69
CA ILE A 271 -9.79 -2.27 -25.79
C ILE A 271 -9.56 -1.72 -24.39
N PRO A 272 -10.62 -1.42 -23.61
CA PRO A 272 -10.45 -1.03 -22.22
C PRO A 272 -9.73 -2.14 -21.44
N ILE A 273 -8.80 -1.76 -20.56
CA ILE A 273 -8.05 -2.73 -19.77
C ILE A 273 -8.96 -3.45 -18.75
N SER A 274 -9.87 -2.68 -18.15
CA SER A 274 -10.75 -3.07 -17.07
C SER A 274 -12.21 -2.94 -17.50
N GLU A 275 -13.05 -3.78 -16.89
CA GLU A 275 -14.48 -3.55 -16.90
C GLU A 275 -14.81 -2.33 -16.02
N PRO A 276 -15.96 -1.67 -16.25
CA PRO A 276 -16.37 -0.53 -15.42
C PRO A 276 -16.39 -0.91 -13.94
N ALA A 277 -15.92 -0.03 -13.06
CA ALA A 277 -15.81 -0.35 -11.62
C ALA A 277 -17.17 -0.71 -11.00
N GLU A 278 -18.26 -0.16 -11.56
CA GLU A 278 -19.63 -0.44 -11.12
C GLU A 278 -19.97 -1.93 -11.22
N THR A 279 -19.37 -2.68 -12.16
CA THR A 279 -19.64 -4.12 -12.29
C THR A 279 -19.26 -4.88 -11.02
N PHE A 280 -18.11 -4.55 -10.43
CA PHE A 280 -17.58 -5.26 -9.27
C PHE A 280 -18.30 -4.87 -7.99
N TRP A 281 -18.61 -3.58 -7.82
CA TRP A 281 -19.36 -3.08 -6.69
C TRP A 281 -20.77 -3.64 -6.66
N LEU A 282 -21.49 -3.54 -7.78
CA LEU A 282 -22.84 -4.06 -7.88
C LEU A 282 -22.86 -5.58 -7.73
N ARG A 283 -21.86 -6.31 -8.25
CA ARG A 283 -21.74 -7.76 -8.04
C ARG A 283 -21.66 -8.15 -6.56
N ILE A 284 -20.98 -7.37 -5.71
CA ILE A 284 -20.98 -7.62 -4.26
C ILE A 284 -22.37 -7.38 -3.67
N LEU A 285 -23.05 -6.32 -4.09
CA LEU A 285 -24.35 -5.91 -3.54
C LEU A 285 -25.49 -6.85 -3.96
N THR A 286 -25.44 -7.40 -5.18
CA THR A 286 -26.48 -8.28 -5.72
C THR A 286 -26.30 -9.76 -5.33
N SER A 287 -25.10 -10.16 -4.92
CA SER A 287 -24.82 -11.57 -4.61
C SER A 287 -25.27 -11.98 -3.21
N LYS A 288 -25.76 -13.21 -3.08
CA LYS A 288 -26.19 -13.80 -1.80
C LYS A 288 -25.02 -14.52 -1.12
N GLY A 289 -24.89 -14.33 0.19
CA GLY A 289 -23.87 -15.00 1.03
C GLY A 289 -22.86 -14.07 1.70
N PHE A 290 -22.78 -12.79 1.32
CA PHE A 290 -21.89 -11.83 1.99
C PHE A 290 -22.45 -11.35 3.34
N THR A 291 -21.54 -10.98 4.25
CA THR A 291 -21.90 -10.36 5.53
C THR A 291 -22.48 -8.96 5.31
N THR A 292 -23.11 -8.40 6.34
CA THR A 292 -23.62 -7.02 6.31
C THR A 292 -22.47 -6.02 6.24
N SER A 293 -21.37 -6.25 6.96
CA SER A 293 -20.15 -5.44 6.88
C SER A 293 -19.57 -5.38 5.47
N GLN A 294 -19.42 -6.54 4.81
CA GLN A 294 -18.88 -6.66 3.45
C GLN A 294 -19.73 -5.94 2.40
N ARG A 295 -21.06 -6.08 2.48
CA ARG A 295 -21.99 -5.40 1.57
C ARG A 295 -22.02 -3.90 1.81
N MET A 296 -22.05 -3.48 3.07
CA MET A 296 -21.99 -2.07 3.43
C MET A 296 -20.69 -1.43 2.93
N GLU A 297 -19.53 -2.06 3.13
CA GLU A 297 -18.24 -1.53 2.67
C GLU A 297 -18.19 -1.37 1.14
N ALA A 298 -18.74 -2.33 0.40
CA ALA A 298 -18.87 -2.22 -1.05
C ALA A 298 -19.80 -1.06 -1.48
N ALA A 299 -20.92 -0.86 -0.79
CA ALA A 299 -21.81 0.28 -1.05
C ALA A 299 -21.14 1.62 -0.74
N LEU A 300 -20.36 1.71 0.35
CA LEU A 300 -19.59 2.90 0.69
C LEU A 300 -18.51 3.19 -0.35
N ALA A 301 -17.75 2.17 -0.77
CA ALA A 301 -16.74 2.31 -1.82
C ALA A 301 -17.36 2.78 -3.15
N TYR A 302 -18.54 2.25 -3.50
CA TYR A 302 -19.26 2.70 -4.68
C TYR A 302 -19.74 4.15 -4.56
N GLY A 303 -20.26 4.54 -3.39
CA GLY A 303 -20.63 5.93 -3.10
C GLY A 303 -19.43 6.89 -3.24
N ASP A 304 -18.26 6.49 -2.73
CA ASP A 304 -17.02 7.26 -2.87
C ASP A 304 -16.60 7.42 -4.34
N HIS A 305 -16.75 6.37 -5.15
CA HIS A 305 -16.47 6.42 -6.60
C HIS A 305 -17.44 7.34 -7.34
N LEU A 306 -18.74 7.30 -7.04
CA LEU A 306 -19.73 8.21 -7.62
C LEU A 306 -19.48 9.67 -7.22
N SER A 307 -19.09 9.89 -5.96
CA SER A 307 -18.67 11.20 -5.44
C SER A 307 -17.44 11.71 -6.20
N TYR A 308 -16.44 10.84 -6.44
CA TYR A 308 -15.28 11.15 -7.28
C TYR A 308 -15.67 11.53 -8.73
N LYS A 309 -16.64 10.83 -9.31
CA LYS A 309 -17.23 11.14 -10.63
C LYS A 309 -18.10 12.41 -10.64
N LYS A 310 -18.27 13.09 -9.50
CA LYS A 310 -19.12 14.28 -9.32
C LYS A 310 -20.61 14.03 -9.54
N LEU A 311 -21.06 12.79 -9.31
CA LEU A 311 -22.46 12.40 -9.34
C LEU A 311 -23.00 12.40 -7.90
N SER A 312 -23.19 13.59 -7.34
CA SER A 312 -23.51 13.76 -5.91
C SER A 312 -24.82 13.10 -5.49
N ASP A 313 -25.84 13.15 -6.34
CA ASP A 313 -27.17 12.66 -5.97
C ASP A 313 -27.22 11.12 -5.95
N SER A 314 -26.61 10.47 -6.95
CA SER A 314 -26.43 9.01 -6.94
C SER A 314 -25.51 8.55 -5.81
N ALA A 315 -24.47 9.33 -5.48
CA ALA A 315 -23.63 9.03 -4.32
C ALA A 315 -24.42 9.08 -3.00
N GLU A 316 -25.29 10.09 -2.83
CA GLU A 316 -26.18 10.21 -1.66
C GLU A 316 -27.08 8.97 -1.51
N GLU A 317 -27.66 8.48 -2.61
CA GLU A 317 -28.47 7.27 -2.63
C GLU A 317 -27.67 6.02 -2.23
N MET A 318 -26.43 5.89 -2.72
CA MET A 318 -25.56 4.79 -2.31
C MET A 318 -25.17 4.84 -0.83
N TYR A 319 -24.89 6.03 -0.27
CA TYR A 319 -24.60 6.16 1.17
C TYR A 319 -25.83 5.86 2.03
N ARG A 320 -27.02 6.27 1.62
CA ARG A 320 -28.27 5.90 2.29
C ARG A 320 -28.52 4.40 2.22
N TRP A 321 -28.26 3.80 1.06
CA TRP A 321 -28.40 2.36 0.91
C TRP A 321 -27.37 1.58 1.74
N ALA A 322 -26.14 2.07 1.87
CA ALA A 322 -25.15 1.52 2.80
C ALA A 322 -25.66 1.55 4.26
N LEU A 323 -26.32 2.64 4.65
CA LEU A 323 -26.97 2.75 5.95
C LEU A 323 -28.12 1.74 6.12
N ASP A 324 -28.96 1.58 5.11
CA ASP A 324 -30.06 0.60 5.11
C ASP A 324 -29.52 -0.84 5.21
N ILE A 325 -28.43 -1.17 4.51
CA ILE A 325 -27.73 -2.45 4.63
C ILE A 325 -27.24 -2.66 6.07
N ALA A 326 -26.63 -1.65 6.68
CA ALA A 326 -26.18 -1.73 8.07
C ALA A 326 -27.34 -1.93 9.06
N ILE A 327 -28.47 -1.25 8.83
CA ILE A 327 -29.70 -1.40 9.63
C ILE A 327 -30.32 -2.78 9.45
N SER A 328 -30.29 -3.34 8.23
CA SER A 328 -30.86 -4.66 7.92
C SER A 328 -30.22 -5.80 8.72
N GLY A 329 -29.00 -5.59 9.23
CA GLY A 329 -28.31 -6.52 10.13
C GLY A 329 -28.89 -6.63 11.53
N LEU A 330 -29.74 -5.69 11.93
CA LEU A 330 -30.41 -5.67 13.23
C LEU A 330 -31.79 -6.35 13.19
N PRO A 331 -32.26 -6.91 14.32
CA PRO A 331 -33.64 -7.42 14.40
C PRO A 331 -34.65 -6.27 14.22
N PRO A 332 -35.85 -6.52 13.63
CA PRO A 332 -36.80 -5.46 13.26
C PRO A 332 -37.23 -4.52 14.40
N SER A 333 -37.28 -5.02 15.64
CA SER A 333 -37.58 -4.23 16.83
C SER A 333 -36.47 -3.25 17.20
N ALA A 334 -35.21 -3.62 16.95
CA ALA A 334 -34.03 -2.79 17.22
C ALA A 334 -33.81 -1.72 16.15
N GLN A 335 -34.20 -1.99 14.89
CA GLN A 335 -34.01 -1.06 13.77
C GLN A 335 -34.63 0.32 14.02
N LYS A 336 -35.91 0.35 14.46
CA LYS A 336 -36.62 1.61 14.76
C LYS A 336 -36.13 2.29 16.04
N ALA A 337 -35.53 1.52 16.95
CA ALA A 337 -35.07 2.01 18.23
C ALA A 337 -33.67 2.65 18.14
N SER A 338 -32.80 2.15 17.24
CA SER A 338 -31.40 2.54 17.13
C SER A 338 -31.17 3.82 16.34
N ILE A 339 -31.84 3.99 15.20
CA ILE A 339 -31.59 5.08 14.26
C ILE A 339 -32.87 5.56 13.56
N ASP A 340 -32.95 6.87 13.32
CA ASP A 340 -33.94 7.42 12.39
C ASP A 340 -33.43 7.31 10.95
N GLN A 341 -34.07 6.48 10.14
CA GLN A 341 -33.69 6.21 8.75
C GLN A 341 -33.66 7.46 7.87
N LYS A 342 -34.50 8.47 8.15
CA LYS A 342 -34.57 9.67 7.31
C LYS A 342 -33.43 10.64 7.59
N THR A 343 -33.09 10.80 8.87
CA THR A 343 -32.09 11.78 9.32
C THR A 343 -30.72 11.16 9.55
N ALA A 344 -30.63 9.83 9.56
CA ALA A 344 -29.43 9.06 9.92
C ALA A 344 -28.89 9.38 11.34
N VAL A 345 -29.72 9.97 12.21
CA VAL A 345 -29.34 10.35 13.57
C VAL A 345 -29.57 9.17 14.52
N LEU A 346 -28.54 8.81 15.27
CA LEU A 346 -28.62 7.75 16.29
C LEU A 346 -29.43 8.22 17.50
N ASN A 347 -30.35 7.38 17.96
CA ASN A 347 -31.19 7.70 19.11
C ASN A 347 -30.38 7.62 20.40
N ALA A 348 -30.42 8.69 21.20
CA ALA A 348 -29.70 8.78 22.47
C ALA A 348 -30.15 7.75 23.52
N LYS A 349 -31.39 7.25 23.40
CA LYS A 349 -31.98 6.25 24.31
C LYS A 349 -31.91 4.82 23.76
N ALA A 350 -31.23 4.62 22.63
CA ALA A 350 -31.08 3.30 22.04
C ALA A 350 -30.35 2.36 23.02
N PRO A 351 -30.73 1.07 23.10
CA PRO A 351 -29.95 0.09 23.84
C PRO A 351 -28.55 -0.01 23.22
N LYS A 352 -27.50 -0.07 24.04
CA LYS A 352 -26.10 -0.16 23.57
C LYS A 352 -25.88 -1.33 22.62
N GLU A 353 -26.56 -2.44 22.85
CA GLU A 353 -26.50 -3.66 22.02
C GLU A 353 -27.00 -3.46 20.58
N THR A 354 -27.79 -2.41 20.33
CA THR A 354 -28.37 -2.13 19.01
C THR A 354 -27.52 -1.21 18.14
N ILE A 355 -26.47 -0.60 18.72
CA ILE A 355 -25.55 0.26 17.98
C ILE A 355 -24.36 -0.60 17.56
N THR A 356 -24.14 -0.74 16.26
CA THR A 356 -23.05 -1.57 15.71
C THR A 356 -21.98 -0.71 15.05
N GLN A 357 -20.79 -1.28 14.86
CA GLN A 357 -19.69 -0.61 14.15
C GLN A 357 -20.08 -0.23 12.71
N SER A 358 -20.82 -1.10 12.01
CA SER A 358 -21.30 -0.86 10.65
C SER A 358 -22.21 0.37 10.56
N ILE A 359 -23.16 0.52 11.49
CA ILE A 359 -24.04 1.68 11.51
C ILE A 359 -23.25 2.96 11.75
N VAL A 360 -22.30 2.94 12.69
CA VAL A 360 -21.42 4.08 12.98
C VAL A 360 -20.60 4.47 11.75
N GLN A 361 -20.03 3.49 11.05
CA GLN A 361 -19.24 3.74 9.84
C GLN A 361 -20.10 4.32 8.71
N ALA A 362 -21.25 3.71 8.41
CA ALA A 362 -22.16 4.19 7.37
C ALA A 362 -22.69 5.59 7.66
N ALA A 363 -23.13 5.86 8.90
CA ALA A 363 -23.60 7.19 9.31
C ALA A 363 -22.49 8.25 9.24
N THR A 364 -21.25 7.89 9.60
CA THR A 364 -20.11 8.80 9.49
C THR A 364 -19.80 9.15 8.04
N SER A 365 -19.77 8.16 7.13
CA SER A 365 -19.55 8.40 5.70
C SER A 365 -20.65 9.25 5.07
N LEU A 366 -21.91 9.00 5.44
CA LEU A 366 -23.04 9.81 4.98
C LEU A 366 -22.97 11.26 5.51
N ALA A 367 -22.55 11.47 6.76
CA ALA A 367 -22.32 12.80 7.31
C ALA A 367 -21.17 13.54 6.61
N ILE A 368 -20.09 12.83 6.26
CA ILE A 368 -18.98 13.38 5.46
C ILE A 368 -19.48 13.81 4.08
N HIS A 369 -20.32 12.99 3.43
CA HIS A 369 -20.92 13.35 2.16
C HIS A 369 -21.76 14.64 2.26
N PHE A 370 -22.65 14.75 3.26
CA PHE A 370 -23.42 15.98 3.48
C PHE A 370 -22.53 17.20 3.77
N ALA A 371 -21.48 17.03 4.60
CA ALA A 371 -20.52 18.10 4.85
C ALA A 371 -19.79 18.53 3.57
N SER A 372 -19.42 17.58 2.70
CA SER A 372 -18.76 17.88 1.42
C SER A 372 -19.67 18.60 0.41
N LYS A 373 -20.98 18.32 0.45
CA LYS A 373 -22.03 18.99 -0.35
C LYS A 373 -22.39 20.38 0.20
N GLY A 374 -21.98 20.69 1.43
CA GLY A 374 -22.32 21.93 2.14
C GLY A 374 -23.63 21.89 2.93
N ASP A 375 -24.27 20.72 3.05
CA ASP A 375 -25.44 20.54 3.93
C ASP A 375 -24.98 20.28 5.38
N ILE A 376 -24.56 21.37 6.00
CA ILE A 376 -24.04 21.38 7.37
C ILE A 376 -25.16 21.08 8.39
N SER A 377 -26.40 21.46 8.08
CA SER A 377 -27.58 21.23 8.93
C SER A 377 -27.86 19.75 9.15
N SER A 378 -27.69 18.94 8.12
CA SER A 378 -27.88 17.49 8.18
C SER A 378 -26.66 16.78 8.77
N ALA A 379 -25.45 17.24 8.46
CA ALA A 379 -24.20 16.60 8.89
C ALA A 379 -23.93 16.70 10.40
N LEU A 380 -24.11 17.89 11.00
CA LEU A 380 -23.81 18.13 12.42
C LEU A 380 -24.51 17.19 13.40
N PRO A 381 -25.85 17.01 13.35
CA PRO A 381 -26.55 16.14 14.29
C PRO A 381 -26.11 14.67 14.15
N ILE A 382 -25.76 14.23 12.94
CA ILE A 382 -25.25 12.87 12.71
C ILE A 382 -23.89 12.71 13.41
N PHE A 383 -22.93 13.61 13.16
CA PHE A 383 -21.61 13.55 13.82
C PHE A 383 -21.70 13.57 15.34
N VAL A 384 -22.54 14.43 15.90
CA VAL A 384 -22.76 14.50 17.36
C VAL A 384 -23.38 13.20 17.89
N SER A 385 -24.33 12.61 17.17
CA SER A 385 -24.95 11.35 17.56
C SER A 385 -23.97 10.18 17.53
N VAL A 386 -23.11 10.12 16.51
CA VAL A 386 -22.06 9.10 16.39
C VAL A 386 -21.01 9.26 17.48
N LEU A 387 -20.54 10.48 17.75
CA LEU A 387 -19.58 10.73 18.82
C LEU A 387 -20.15 10.32 20.18
N ARG A 388 -21.42 10.66 20.46
CA ARG A 388 -22.11 10.23 21.68
C ARG A 388 -22.17 8.71 21.79
N ALA A 389 -22.56 8.03 20.71
CA ALA A 389 -22.64 6.57 20.67
C ALA A 389 -21.29 5.92 21.00
N ARG A 390 -20.21 6.38 20.36
CA ARG A 390 -18.83 5.90 20.63
C ARG A 390 -18.39 6.14 22.07
N LEU A 391 -18.66 7.32 22.63
CA LEU A 391 -18.30 7.64 24.01
C LEU A 391 -19.10 6.82 25.04
N SER A 392 -20.32 6.40 24.69
CA SER A 392 -21.21 5.62 25.55
C SER A 392 -21.04 4.10 25.44
N ALA A 393 -20.29 3.64 24.45
CA ALA A 393 -20.03 2.22 24.18
C ALA A 393 -19.21 1.57 25.30
N ASP A 394 -19.42 0.27 25.49
CA ASP A 394 -18.72 -0.50 26.51
C ASP A 394 -17.27 -0.73 26.09
N LEU A 395 -16.36 -0.75 27.06
CA LEU A 395 -14.94 -0.95 26.78
C LEU A 395 -14.71 -2.35 26.18
N SER A 396 -14.00 -2.40 25.06
CA SER A 396 -13.59 -3.69 24.50
C SER A 396 -12.83 -4.47 25.56
N PRO A 397 -13.12 -5.77 25.77
CA PRO A 397 -12.22 -6.62 26.53
C PRO A 397 -10.84 -6.53 25.87
N ASN A 398 -9.79 -6.56 26.69
CA ASN A 398 -8.40 -6.44 26.26
C ASN A 398 -8.01 -7.73 25.51
N THR A 399 -8.60 -7.94 24.33
CA THR A 399 -8.32 -9.06 23.45
C THR A 399 -6.93 -8.80 22.92
N GLN A 400 -6.01 -9.68 23.32
CA GLN A 400 -4.66 -9.75 22.82
C GLN A 400 -4.63 -9.37 21.34
N SER A 401 -3.90 -8.30 21.03
CA SER A 401 -3.41 -7.94 19.69
C SER A 401 -3.56 -9.13 18.76
N SER A 402 -4.43 -9.04 17.74
CA SER A 402 -4.56 -10.03 16.66
C SER A 402 -3.18 -10.64 16.44
N ARG A 403 -3.00 -11.93 16.78
CA ARG A 403 -1.68 -12.57 16.76
C ARG A 403 -1.05 -12.22 15.42
N ARG A 404 -0.01 -11.39 15.43
CA ARG A 404 0.67 -11.01 14.20
C ARG A 404 1.12 -12.32 13.59
N PHE A 405 0.60 -12.64 12.40
CA PHE A 405 0.99 -13.85 11.70
C PHE A 405 2.49 -13.80 11.51
N ASP A 406 3.18 -14.80 12.07
CA ASP A 406 4.63 -14.82 12.07
C ASP A 406 5.10 -15.15 10.64
N SER A 407 5.33 -14.09 9.86
CA SER A 407 5.93 -14.15 8.53
C SER A 407 7.47 -14.20 8.61
N SER A 408 8.04 -14.50 9.77
CA SER A 408 9.50 -14.61 9.92
C SER A 408 10.08 -15.74 9.06
N ILE A 409 11.35 -15.59 8.72
CA ILE A 409 12.14 -16.58 7.98
C ILE A 409 12.16 -17.92 8.76
N THR A 410 12.27 -17.85 10.08
CA THR A 410 12.26 -19.01 10.99
C THR A 410 10.94 -19.75 10.94
N ALA A 411 9.82 -19.02 10.97
CA ALA A 411 8.50 -19.64 10.89
C ALA A 411 8.29 -20.27 9.51
N THR A 412 8.70 -19.59 8.43
CA THR A 412 8.63 -20.09 7.05
C THR A 412 9.44 -21.39 6.87
N LEU A 413 10.67 -21.43 7.40
CA LEU A 413 11.51 -22.63 7.38
C LEU A 413 10.87 -23.78 8.16
N MET A 414 10.33 -23.51 9.35
CA MET A 414 9.66 -24.54 10.14
C MET A 414 8.40 -25.07 9.45
N GLY A 415 7.57 -24.23 8.84
CA GLY A 415 6.39 -24.69 8.08
C GLY A 415 6.76 -25.56 6.88
N MET A 416 7.81 -25.18 6.15
CA MET A 416 8.31 -25.98 5.04
C MET A 416 8.88 -27.33 5.49
N LEU A 417 9.52 -27.39 6.66
CA LEU A 417 10.03 -28.63 7.25
C LEU A 417 8.92 -29.54 7.82
N THR A 418 7.84 -28.95 8.34
CA THR A 418 6.71 -29.69 8.92
C THR A 418 5.60 -30.00 7.92
N PHE A 419 5.71 -29.53 6.67
CA PHE A 419 4.64 -29.59 5.65
C PHE A 419 3.29 -29.09 6.18
N SER A 420 3.31 -28.12 7.10
CA SER A 420 2.10 -27.55 7.68
C SER A 420 1.60 -26.40 6.81
N GLU A 421 0.35 -26.48 6.40
CA GLU A 421 -0.34 -25.35 5.76
C GLU A 421 -0.54 -24.23 6.79
N ALA A 422 -0.34 -22.97 6.38
CA ALA A 422 -0.56 -21.83 7.26
C ALA A 422 -2.08 -21.66 7.49
N PRO A 423 -2.56 -21.53 8.73
CA PRO A 423 -4.00 -21.40 8.99
C PRO A 423 -4.54 -20.09 8.41
N TYR A 424 -5.73 -20.15 7.81
CA TYR A 424 -6.47 -18.95 7.40
C TYR A 424 -6.75 -18.06 8.62
N PRO A 425 -6.67 -16.71 8.48
CA PRO A 425 -6.89 -15.80 9.58
C PRO A 425 -8.33 -15.90 10.11
N PRO A 426 -8.56 -15.55 11.39
CA PRO A 426 -9.92 -15.45 11.90
C PRO A 426 -10.71 -14.46 11.03
N LEU A 427 -11.92 -14.85 10.67
CA LEU A 427 -12.78 -14.07 9.81
C LEU A 427 -13.05 -12.69 10.43
N PRO A 428 -13.17 -11.64 9.59
CA PRO A 428 -13.52 -10.32 10.08
C PRO A 428 -14.92 -10.33 10.74
N PRO A 429 -15.19 -9.39 11.65
CA PRO A 429 -16.49 -9.30 12.31
C PRO A 429 -17.60 -9.08 11.28
N THR A 430 -18.76 -9.66 11.57
CA THR A 430 -19.89 -9.66 10.64
C THR A 430 -20.50 -8.28 10.39
N GLY A 431 -20.23 -7.32 11.29
CA GLY A 431 -20.82 -5.97 11.28
C GLY A 431 -22.09 -5.82 12.13
N ASN A 432 -22.62 -6.93 12.64
CA ASN A 432 -23.83 -6.97 13.48
C ASN A 432 -23.52 -6.99 14.98
N GLU A 433 -22.24 -7.01 15.33
CA GLU A 433 -21.78 -7.00 16.71
C GLU A 433 -21.94 -5.61 17.33
N PRO A 434 -22.24 -5.54 18.64
CA PRO A 434 -22.40 -4.27 19.33
C PRO A 434 -21.09 -3.47 19.32
N LEU A 435 -21.23 -2.14 19.28
CA LEU A 435 -20.12 -1.22 19.30
C LEU A 435 -19.35 -1.36 20.61
N LEU A 436 -18.08 -1.71 20.51
CA LEU A 436 -17.14 -1.73 21.62
C LEU A 436 -16.16 -0.58 21.45
N ARG A 437 -15.90 0.15 22.54
CA ARG A 437 -14.93 1.24 22.58
C ARG A 437 -13.57 0.68 22.92
N SER A 438 -12.65 0.71 21.96
CA SER A 438 -11.24 0.43 22.20
C SER A 438 -10.47 1.73 22.49
N PRO A 439 -9.34 1.69 23.22
CA PRO A 439 -8.46 2.85 23.32
C PRO A 439 -7.88 3.26 21.96
N GLU A 440 -7.98 2.39 20.95
CA GLU A 440 -7.50 2.62 19.59
C GLU A 440 -8.43 3.56 18.80
N ASP A 441 -9.71 3.64 19.19
CA ASP A 441 -10.73 4.48 18.56
C ASP A 441 -10.61 5.96 18.92
N MET A 442 -9.69 6.33 19.83
CA MET A 442 -9.48 7.72 20.24
C MET A 442 -9.13 8.65 19.06
N CYS A 443 -8.50 8.13 18.01
CA CYS A 443 -8.18 8.91 16.82
C CYS A 443 -9.42 9.16 15.95
N ASP A 444 -10.33 8.20 15.85
CA ASP A 444 -11.63 8.39 15.20
C ASP A 444 -12.49 9.40 15.97
N GLU A 445 -12.48 9.33 17.30
CA GLU A 445 -13.13 10.33 18.16
C GLU A 445 -12.55 11.73 17.93
N ALA A 446 -11.23 11.87 17.79
CA ALA A 446 -10.58 13.13 17.46
C ALA A 446 -11.00 13.66 16.08
N ALA A 447 -11.10 12.78 15.06
CA ALA A 447 -11.60 13.15 13.74
C ALA A 447 -13.03 13.70 13.79
N LEU A 448 -13.93 13.03 14.53
CA LEU A 448 -15.31 13.50 14.74
C LEU A 448 -15.36 14.87 15.44
N LYS A 449 -14.54 15.06 16.48
CA LYS A 449 -14.44 16.35 17.18
C LYS A 449 -13.93 17.48 16.27
N ASN A 450 -12.99 17.20 15.37
CA ASN A 450 -12.53 18.16 14.37
C ASN A 450 -13.67 18.59 13.44
N TYR A 451 -14.43 17.64 12.87
CA TYR A 451 -15.59 17.97 12.01
C TYR A 451 -16.65 18.77 12.75
N ILE A 452 -17.02 18.36 13.97
CA ILE A 452 -18.01 19.06 14.80
C ILE A 452 -17.54 20.49 15.11
N GLY A 453 -16.28 20.66 15.51
CA GLY A 453 -15.71 21.97 15.83
C GLY A 453 -15.66 22.90 14.62
N GLU A 454 -15.26 22.41 13.45
CA GLU A 454 -15.23 23.18 12.21
C GLU A 454 -16.64 23.64 11.80
N ILE A 455 -17.61 22.72 11.83
CA ILE A 455 -19.00 23.03 11.54
C ILE A 455 -19.57 24.05 12.53
N LEU A 456 -19.36 23.86 13.84
CA LEU A 456 -19.87 24.78 14.85
C LEU A 456 -19.26 26.17 14.71
N PHE A 457 -17.98 26.27 14.35
CA PHE A 457 -17.32 27.55 14.15
C PHE A 457 -17.87 28.30 12.93
N THR A 458 -18.00 27.59 11.81
CA THR A 458 -18.48 28.18 10.54
C THR A 458 -19.95 28.60 10.62
N THR A 459 -20.77 27.88 11.38
CA THR A 459 -22.20 28.17 11.56
C THR A 459 -22.50 29.16 12.69
N ALA A 460 -21.54 29.49 13.56
CA ALA A 460 -21.75 30.34 14.74
C ALA A 460 -22.18 31.80 14.44
N GLY A 461 -22.02 32.27 13.19
CA GLY A 461 -22.30 33.67 12.84
C GLY A 461 -21.51 34.63 13.74
N SER A 462 -22.19 35.55 14.42
CA SER A 462 -21.60 36.50 15.38
C SER A 462 -21.64 36.02 16.84
N SER A 463 -22.09 34.79 17.12
CA SER A 463 -22.21 34.26 18.48
C SER A 463 -20.86 33.88 19.07
N ILE A 464 -20.40 34.67 20.06
CA ILE A 464 -19.11 34.44 20.72
C ILE A 464 -19.09 33.10 21.48
N SER A 465 -20.19 32.73 22.14
CA SER A 465 -20.28 31.49 22.92
C SER A 465 -20.18 30.24 22.05
N GLN A 466 -20.77 30.27 20.84
CA GLN A 466 -20.66 29.15 19.90
C GLN A 466 -19.25 29.08 19.29
N ARG A 467 -18.63 30.22 18.96
CA ARG A 467 -17.24 30.27 18.48
C ARG A 467 -16.26 29.71 19.52
N THR A 468 -16.42 30.05 20.80
CA THR A 468 -15.56 29.52 21.87
C THR A 468 -15.80 28.04 22.12
N GLN A 469 -17.06 27.58 22.07
CA GLN A 469 -17.39 26.16 22.16
C GLN A 469 -16.75 25.35 21.02
N ALA A 470 -16.87 25.83 19.79
CA ALA A 470 -16.29 25.21 18.60
C ALA A 470 -14.76 25.07 18.71
N LEU A 471 -14.11 26.12 19.19
CA LEU A 471 -12.68 26.15 19.42
C LEU A 471 -12.24 25.16 20.51
N ASN A 472 -13.03 25.02 21.58
CA ASN A 472 -12.77 24.00 22.62
C ASN A 472 -12.85 22.58 22.04
N TRP A 473 -13.81 22.28 21.16
CA TRP A 473 -13.88 20.99 20.47
C TRP A 473 -12.61 20.68 19.69
N ILE A 474 -12.05 21.65 18.98
CA ILE A 474 -10.82 21.47 18.19
C ILE A 474 -9.59 21.30 19.11
N ARG A 475 -9.50 22.08 20.19
CA ARG A 475 -8.43 21.90 21.20
C ARG A 475 -8.47 20.51 21.82
N GLU A 476 -9.66 20.01 22.15
CA GLU A 476 -9.84 18.64 22.63
C GLU A 476 -9.48 17.59 21.59
N ALA A 477 -9.84 17.81 20.32
CA ALA A 477 -9.51 16.90 19.22
C ALA A 477 -7.99 16.74 19.08
N VAL A 478 -7.25 17.86 19.05
CA VAL A 478 -5.78 17.86 19.00
C VAL A 478 -5.17 17.16 20.22
N SER A 479 -5.72 17.41 21.42
CA SER A 479 -5.28 16.74 22.64
C SER A 479 -5.50 15.22 22.58
N ASN A 480 -6.69 14.79 22.16
CA ASN A 480 -7.06 13.39 22.02
C ASN A 480 -6.18 12.67 20.98
N ALA A 481 -5.97 13.27 19.81
CA ALA A 481 -5.13 12.71 18.75
C ALA A 481 -3.67 12.54 19.22
N LYS A 482 -3.14 13.52 19.94
CA LYS A 482 -1.79 13.46 20.50
C LYS A 482 -1.67 12.42 21.61
N ALA A 483 -2.65 12.33 22.50
CA ALA A 483 -2.70 11.32 23.55
C ALA A 483 -2.76 9.90 22.95
N ALA A 484 -3.57 9.70 21.92
CA ALA A 484 -3.69 8.42 21.24
C ALA A 484 -2.37 7.95 20.59
N GLN A 485 -1.57 8.87 20.04
CA GLN A 485 -0.23 8.52 19.51
C GLN A 485 0.73 7.94 20.56
N SER A 486 0.48 8.18 21.86
CA SER A 486 1.30 7.64 22.96
C SER A 486 0.85 6.28 23.48
N ILE A 487 -0.23 5.73 22.94
CA ILE A 487 -0.73 4.39 23.30
C ILE A 487 0.17 3.34 22.64
N ASP A 488 0.62 2.35 23.41
CA ASP A 488 1.58 1.33 22.95
C ASP A 488 1.09 0.59 21.70
N SER A 489 -0.18 0.19 21.64
CA SER A 489 -0.73 -0.54 20.49
C SER A 489 -0.76 0.30 19.21
N ILE A 490 -1.08 1.60 19.32
CA ILE A 490 -1.05 2.54 18.21
C ILE A 490 0.39 2.84 17.80
N SER A 491 1.27 3.13 18.76
CA SER A 491 2.66 3.48 18.49
C SER A 491 3.46 2.34 17.83
N ALA A 492 3.08 1.09 18.11
CA ALA A 492 3.67 -0.11 17.54
C ALA A 492 3.21 -0.40 16.10
N GLU A 493 2.14 0.24 15.61
CA GLU A 493 1.62 0.08 14.25
C GLU A 493 1.65 1.40 13.49
N LEU A 494 2.59 1.51 12.53
CA LEU A 494 2.86 2.76 11.79
C LEU A 494 1.62 3.32 11.07
N THR A 495 0.78 2.46 10.49
CA THR A 495 -0.46 2.86 9.79
C THR A 495 -1.45 3.53 10.73
N ARG A 496 -1.67 2.98 11.92
CA ARG A 496 -2.56 3.57 12.94
C ARG A 496 -1.98 4.86 13.50
N LYS A 497 -0.68 4.85 13.85
CA LYS A 497 0.02 6.05 14.31
C LYS A 497 -0.09 7.20 13.29
N ARG A 498 0.08 6.90 12.00
CA ARG A 498 -0.06 7.88 10.91
C ARG A 498 -1.48 8.44 10.83
N LYS A 499 -2.51 7.60 10.94
CA LYS A 499 -3.91 8.09 10.99
C LYS A 499 -4.12 9.09 12.13
N CYS A 500 -3.59 8.80 13.31
CA CYS A 500 -3.67 9.69 14.47
C CYS A 500 -2.89 11.00 14.27
N GLN A 501 -1.72 10.95 13.63
CA GLN A 501 -0.94 12.13 13.27
C GLN A 501 -1.67 13.02 12.26
N VAL A 502 -2.33 12.43 11.25
CA VAL A 502 -3.16 13.17 10.30
C VAL A 502 -4.34 13.86 11.01
N CYS A 503 -4.95 13.20 12.01
CA CYS A 503 -6.00 13.83 12.82
C CYS A 503 -5.48 15.01 13.65
N GLU A 504 -4.26 14.91 14.21
CA GLU A 504 -3.61 16.02 14.91
C GLU A 504 -3.28 17.17 13.95
N GLU A 505 -2.78 16.85 12.75
CA GLU A 505 -2.46 17.81 11.69
C GLU A 505 -3.71 18.60 11.27
N VAL A 506 -4.79 17.92 10.92
CA VAL A 506 -6.07 18.56 10.54
C VAL A 506 -6.61 19.42 11.68
N GLY A 507 -6.53 18.95 12.92
CA GLY A 507 -6.98 19.74 14.09
C GLY A 507 -6.15 21.01 14.31
N LEU A 508 -4.82 20.94 14.14
CA LEU A 508 -3.94 22.10 14.24
C LEU A 508 -4.14 23.08 13.09
N GLU A 509 -4.39 22.58 11.87
CA GLU A 509 -4.74 23.44 10.73
C GLU A 509 -6.05 24.19 10.97
N ASN A 510 -7.09 23.49 11.45
CA ASN A 510 -8.37 24.11 11.75
C ASN A 510 -8.25 25.12 12.89
N TRP A 511 -7.48 24.82 13.93
CA TRP A 511 -7.20 25.76 15.02
C TRP A 511 -6.46 27.00 14.49
N GLY A 512 -5.42 26.83 13.67
CA GLY A 512 -4.69 27.94 13.06
C GLY A 512 -5.59 28.84 12.23
N LYS A 513 -6.43 28.26 11.35
CA LYS A 513 -7.41 29.02 10.54
C LYS A 513 -8.40 29.80 11.42
N ILE A 514 -8.90 29.20 12.51
CA ILE A 514 -9.78 29.90 13.44
C ILE A 514 -9.07 31.08 14.10
N MET A 515 -7.82 30.91 14.53
CA MET A 515 -7.03 32.01 15.12
C MET A 515 -6.81 33.13 14.11
N THR A 516 -6.45 32.81 12.86
CA THR A 516 -6.29 33.84 11.80
C THR A 516 -7.56 34.66 11.60
N PHE A 517 -8.72 33.99 11.60
CA PHE A 517 -10.01 34.65 11.44
C PHE A 517 -10.34 35.53 12.64
N LEU A 518 -10.14 35.05 13.87
CA LEU A 518 -10.40 35.81 15.09
C LEU A 518 -9.46 37.01 15.24
N ALA A 519 -8.19 36.87 14.86
CA ALA A 519 -7.21 37.95 14.84
C ALA A 519 -7.60 39.02 13.80
N ALA A 520 -8.04 38.61 12.61
CA ALA A 520 -8.54 39.53 11.58
C ALA A 520 -9.80 40.28 12.03
N ASP A 521 -10.77 39.60 12.65
CA ASP A 521 -11.99 40.21 13.22
C ASP A 521 -11.63 41.22 14.34
N ALA A 522 -10.66 40.88 15.21
CA ALA A 522 -10.17 41.79 16.24
C ALA A 522 -9.49 43.03 15.66
N LYS A 523 -8.67 42.88 14.62
CA LYS A 523 -8.06 44.01 13.90
C LYS A 523 -9.08 44.88 13.19
N GLU A 524 -10.08 44.30 12.55
CA GLU A 524 -11.14 45.08 11.92
C GLU A 524 -11.93 45.88 12.95
N GLN A 525 -12.18 45.31 14.13
CA GLN A 525 -12.80 46.03 15.25
C GLN A 525 -11.92 47.21 15.71
N LEU A 526 -10.60 47.01 15.82
CA LEU A 526 -9.65 48.08 16.11
C LEU A 526 -9.67 49.18 15.04
N ASP A 527 -9.62 48.81 13.76
CA ASP A 527 -9.65 49.76 12.64
C ASP A 527 -10.96 50.56 12.62
N ARG A 528 -12.09 49.94 12.97
CA ARG A 528 -13.39 50.62 13.14
C ARG A 528 -13.38 51.61 14.32
N VAL A 529 -12.64 51.32 15.39
CA VAL A 529 -12.44 52.28 16.50
C VAL A 529 -11.49 53.42 16.09
N HIS A 530 -10.46 53.12 15.29
CA HIS A 530 -9.47 54.09 14.81
C HIS A 530 -9.99 55.03 13.70
N SER A 531 -10.84 54.54 12.79
CA SER A 531 -11.30 55.25 11.58
C SER A 531 -12.32 56.39 11.81
N GLY A 532 -12.64 56.73 13.07
CA GLY A 532 -13.28 58.00 13.41
C GLY A 532 -14.79 58.04 13.16
N GLY A 533 -15.56 57.67 14.19
CA GLY A 533 -17.01 57.83 14.27
C GLY A 533 -17.48 58.03 15.71
N LEU A 534 -18.79 57.94 15.98
CA LEU A 534 -19.35 58.03 17.34
C LEU A 534 -18.72 56.99 18.30
N THR A 535 -18.39 55.81 17.76
CA THR A 535 -17.65 54.72 18.42
C THR A 535 -16.18 55.06 18.69
N GLY A 536 -15.51 55.75 17.78
CA GLY A 536 -14.11 56.20 17.96
C GLY A 536 -13.93 57.26 19.06
N LYS A 537 -14.97 58.06 19.35
CA LYS A 537 -14.96 58.98 20.50
C LYS A 537 -15.12 58.24 21.84
N ILE A 538 -15.91 57.15 21.87
CA ILE A 538 -16.09 56.31 23.06
C ILE A 538 -14.84 55.44 23.32
N GLY A 539 -14.23 54.88 22.26
CA GLY A 539 -12.99 54.12 22.35
C GLY A 539 -11.78 54.93 22.84
N LYS A 540 -11.70 56.23 22.51
CA LYS A 540 -10.69 57.14 23.07
C LYS A 540 -10.87 57.43 24.57
N ILE A 541 -12.08 57.24 25.11
CA ILE A 541 -12.41 57.47 26.53
C ILE A 541 -12.18 56.18 27.35
N TRP A 542 -12.45 55.01 26.77
CA TRP A 542 -12.32 53.70 27.45
C TRP A 542 -10.99 52.99 27.18
N GLY A 543 -10.20 53.42 26.20
CA GLY A 543 -8.88 52.88 25.86
C GLY A 543 -8.91 51.74 24.85
N THR A 544 -8.05 51.79 23.83
CA THR A 544 -7.90 50.75 22.78
C THR A 544 -6.95 49.62 23.16
N LYS A 545 -6.19 49.79 24.26
CA LYS A 545 -5.13 48.85 24.69
C LYS A 545 -5.61 47.42 24.90
N GLU A 546 -6.83 47.23 25.42
CA GLU A 546 -7.38 45.89 25.68
C GLU A 546 -7.69 45.14 24.37
N LEU A 547 -8.19 45.85 23.36
CA LEU A 547 -8.46 45.28 22.04
C LEU A 547 -7.15 44.99 21.27
N GLU A 548 -6.17 45.88 21.39
CA GLU A 548 -4.82 45.68 20.82
C GLU A 548 -4.15 44.46 21.44
N GLN A 549 -4.19 44.35 22.77
CA GLN A 549 -3.67 43.18 23.49
C GLN A 549 -4.39 41.90 23.08
N LYS A 550 -5.73 41.94 22.97
CA LYS A 550 -6.51 40.78 22.52
C LYS A 550 -6.17 40.35 21.09
N ALA A 551 -5.94 41.30 20.17
CA ALA A 551 -5.51 40.98 18.81
C ALA A 551 -4.11 40.34 18.83
N GLN A 552 -3.19 40.89 19.62
CA GLN A 552 -1.84 40.35 19.78
C GLN A 552 -1.83 38.94 20.40
N ASP A 553 -2.64 38.71 21.45
CA ASP A 553 -2.76 37.40 22.10
C ASP A 553 -3.26 36.32 21.12
N LEU A 554 -4.18 36.68 20.22
CA LEU A 554 -4.69 35.78 19.18
C LEU A 554 -3.64 35.47 18.11
N GLU A 555 -2.82 36.46 17.72
CA GLU A 555 -1.69 36.27 16.81
C GLU A 555 -0.58 35.40 17.42
N ASP A 556 -0.28 35.61 18.71
CA ASP A 556 0.70 34.82 19.44
C ASP A 556 0.23 33.35 19.57
N GLU A 557 -1.07 33.14 19.81
CA GLU A 557 -1.67 31.80 19.81
C GLU A 557 -1.60 31.17 18.40
N GLU A 558 -1.94 31.90 17.34
CA GLU A 558 -1.82 31.45 15.96
C GLU A 558 -0.39 30.98 15.66
N TRP A 559 0.61 31.81 15.99
CA TRP A 559 2.01 31.51 15.76
C TRP A 559 2.44 30.25 16.53
N GLY A 560 2.00 30.12 17.78
CA GLY A 560 2.22 28.93 18.60
C GLY A 560 1.64 27.65 17.96
N VAL A 561 0.44 27.73 17.40
CA VAL A 561 -0.22 26.61 16.70
C VAL A 561 0.53 26.27 15.40
N MET A 562 0.91 27.26 14.60
CA MET A 562 1.65 27.06 13.35
C MET A 562 3.05 26.47 13.60
N MET A 563 3.71 26.86 14.69
CA MET A 563 4.96 26.25 15.14
C MET A 563 4.78 24.78 15.53
N ARG A 564 3.67 24.43 16.20
CA ARG A 564 3.35 23.03 16.50
C ARG A 564 3.06 22.22 15.24
N LEU A 565 2.29 22.78 14.30
CA LEU A 565 1.94 22.15 13.02
C LEU A 565 3.20 21.87 12.19
N SER A 566 4.08 22.86 12.03
CA SER A 566 5.34 22.69 11.31
C SER A 566 6.26 21.65 11.96
N LYS A 567 6.31 21.60 13.31
CA LYS A 567 7.05 20.58 14.04
C LYS A 567 6.45 19.18 13.82
N LEU A 568 5.13 19.04 13.81
CA LEU A 568 4.45 17.77 13.54
C LEU A 568 4.71 17.29 12.11
N ARG A 569 4.52 18.15 11.11
CA ARG A 569 4.80 17.82 9.70
C ARG A 569 6.26 17.42 9.49
N LYS A 570 7.21 18.14 10.10
CA LYS A 570 8.62 17.77 10.05
C LYS A 570 8.87 16.38 10.66
N LYS A 571 8.26 16.09 11.81
CA LYS A 571 8.33 14.78 12.46
C LYS A 571 7.75 13.67 11.58
N MET A 572 6.55 13.87 11.03
CA MET A 572 5.91 12.93 10.11
C MET A 572 6.77 12.66 8.88
N LEU A 573 7.33 13.71 8.27
CA LEU A 573 8.26 13.57 7.15
C LEU A 573 9.49 12.77 7.53
N THR A 574 10.13 13.06 8.66
CA THR A 574 11.29 12.29 9.15
C THR A 574 10.93 10.83 9.38
N GLU A 575 9.79 10.55 10.01
CA GLU A 575 9.31 9.18 10.22
C GLU A 575 9.02 8.45 8.89
N ASP A 576 8.45 9.14 7.90
CA ASP A 576 8.23 8.61 6.55
C ASP A 576 9.55 8.32 5.83
N TRP A 577 10.56 9.17 5.98
CA TRP A 577 11.90 8.94 5.44
C TRP A 577 12.58 7.76 6.12
N ASP A 578 12.55 7.69 7.45
CA ASP A 578 13.10 6.57 8.21
C ASP A 578 12.42 5.24 7.85
N ASP A 579 11.10 5.24 7.65
CA ASP A 579 10.36 4.06 7.21
C ASP A 579 10.75 3.65 5.79
N ARG A 580 10.85 4.61 4.86
CA ARG A 580 11.35 4.36 3.51
C ARG A 580 12.78 3.83 3.53
N GLU A 581 13.69 4.42 4.30
CA GLU A 581 15.07 3.94 4.44
C GLU A 581 15.14 2.54 5.05
N ARG A 582 14.31 2.22 6.05
CA ARG A 582 14.21 0.84 6.57
C ARG A 582 13.71 -0.13 5.52
N LYS A 583 12.74 0.28 4.71
CA LYS A 583 12.20 -0.53 3.61
C LYS A 583 13.25 -0.75 2.53
N PHE A 584 13.85 0.31 1.99
CA PHE A 584 14.91 0.23 0.97
C PHE A 584 16.21 -0.40 1.49
N GLY A 585 16.57 -0.20 2.76
CA GLY A 585 17.75 -0.80 3.38
C GLY A 585 17.66 -2.31 3.55
N ARG A 586 16.45 -2.87 3.69
CA ARG A 586 16.22 -4.33 3.66
C ARG A 586 16.32 -4.93 2.26
N ILE A 587 16.31 -4.10 1.20
CA ILE A 587 16.40 -4.55 -0.20
C ILE A 587 17.86 -4.83 -0.60
N PHE A 588 18.85 -4.26 0.10
CA PHE A 588 20.28 -4.49 -0.16
C PHE A 588 20.90 -5.71 0.55
N VAL A 589 20.08 -6.55 1.19
CA VAL A 589 20.53 -7.83 1.77
C VAL A 589 19.86 -8.98 1.02
N PHE A 590 20.36 -9.25 -0.18
CA PHE A 590 20.22 -10.52 -0.87
C PHE A 590 21.58 -10.95 -1.43
#